data_AF-A0ABD3V7X8-F1
#
_entry.id   AF-A0ABD3V7X8-F1
#
_cell.length_a   1.000
_cell.length_b   1.000
_cell.length_c   1.000
_cell.angle_alpha   90.00
_cell.angle_beta   90.00
_cell.angle_gamma   90.00
#
_symmetry.space_group_name_H-M   'P 1'
#
loop_
_entity.id
_entity.type
_entity.pdbx_description
1 polymer ?
#
loop_
_entity_poly.entity_id
_entity_poly.type
_entity_poly.pdbx_seq_one_letter_code
_entity_poly.pdbx_strand_id
1 'polypeptide(L)'
;MYYIESAMAGDTLTEAKKKHNLLCNKLDGLITKDSFQSIKRMAMTYLVPKQVEKAKCMNDLLHQLEIKGVFSVGKYKKLRELIQDAGIGIGIDDIEKTDKEIKIIMKSRIDMQGMVALSSAEESFHASRDLI
;
A
#
# COMPACT_ATOMS: atom_id res chain seq x y z
N MET A 1 -1.65 14.82 33.38
CA MET A 1 -0.64 14.39 32.39
C MET A 1 -0.82 12.89 32.23
N TYR A 2 -1.65 12.47 31.28
CA TYR A 2 -1.92 11.07 30.96
C TYR A 2 -1.96 10.94 29.44
N TYR A 3 -1.88 9.71 28.93
CA TYR A 3 -1.67 9.28 27.53
C TYR A 3 -0.22 9.01 27.15
N ILE A 4 0.35 7.98 27.77
CA ILE A 4 1.26 7.08 27.07
C ILE A 4 0.39 5.95 26.52
N GLU A 5 0.77 5.40 25.36
CA GLU A 5 0.17 4.23 24.69
C GLU A 5 -0.95 4.50 23.66
N SER A 6 -0.60 5.20 22.58
CA SER A 6 -1.28 5.00 21.28
C SER A 6 -0.33 5.01 20.08
N ALA A 7 0.99 4.99 20.31
CA ALA A 7 1.97 5.13 19.24
C ALA A 7 2.15 3.87 18.37
N MET A 8 1.90 2.66 18.88
CA MET A 8 2.34 1.43 18.19
C MET A 8 1.37 0.88 17.12
N ALA A 9 0.12 1.35 17.06
CA ALA A 9 -0.82 0.98 15.98
C ALA A 9 -0.77 1.94 14.78
N GLY A 10 -0.23 3.14 14.97
CA GLY A 10 -0.13 4.18 13.95
C GLY A 10 1.01 3.95 12.94
N ASP A 11 2.09 3.28 13.34
CA ASP A 11 3.33 3.23 12.55
C ASP A 11 3.24 2.37 11.28
N THR A 12 2.85 1.10 11.38
CA THR A 12 2.92 0.17 10.21
C THR A 12 1.98 0.56 9.05
N LEU A 13 0.76 1.01 9.34
CA LEU A 13 -0.18 1.50 8.34
C LEU A 13 0.26 2.84 7.73
N THR A 14 0.86 3.71 8.54
CA THR A 14 1.41 4.99 8.08
C THR A 14 2.66 4.76 7.23
N GLU A 15 3.53 3.82 7.58
CA GLU A 15 4.70 3.43 6.81
C GLU A 15 4.34 2.79 5.48
N ALA A 16 3.37 1.87 5.47
CA ALA A 16 2.87 1.27 4.23
C ALA A 16 2.26 2.33 3.30
N LYS A 17 1.50 3.29 3.84
CA LYS A 17 0.99 4.44 3.09
C LYS A 17 2.10 5.37 2.58
N LYS A 18 3.15 5.62 3.37
CA LYS A 18 4.32 6.40 2.94
C LYS A 18 5.01 5.74 1.74
N LYS A 19 5.24 4.42 1.81
CA LYS A 19 5.83 3.64 0.71
C LYS A 19 4.93 3.66 -0.54
N HIS A 20 3.62 3.52 -0.35
CA HIS A 20 2.64 3.64 -1.43
C HIS A 20 2.70 5.03 -2.11
N ASN A 21 2.68 6.11 -1.32
CA ASN A 21 2.74 7.47 -1.86
C ASN A 21 4.05 7.74 -2.60
N LEU A 22 5.17 7.20 -2.08
CA LEU A 22 6.46 7.30 -2.75
C LEU A 22 6.45 6.61 -4.12
N LEU A 23 5.83 5.43 -4.21
CA LEU A 23 5.64 4.73 -5.49
C LEU A 23 4.81 5.57 -6.46
N CYS A 24 3.68 6.13 -6.03
CA CYS A 24 2.83 6.97 -6.90
C CYS A 24 3.58 8.19 -7.42
N ASN A 25 4.36 8.87 -6.57
CA ASN A 25 5.20 10.00 -6.99
C ASN A 25 6.32 9.58 -7.94
N LYS A 26 6.94 8.42 -7.71
CA LYS A 26 7.99 7.90 -8.58
C LYS A 26 7.44 7.54 -9.96
N LEU A 27 6.28 6.90 -10.01
CA LEU A 27 5.58 6.61 -11.27
C LEU A 27 5.21 7.90 -12.01
N ASP A 28 4.73 8.94 -11.31
CA ASP A 28 4.44 10.24 -11.93
C ASP A 28 5.68 10.86 -12.59
N GLY A 29 6.86 10.75 -11.95
CA GLY A 29 8.12 11.25 -12.51
C GLY A 29 8.72 10.41 -13.65
N LEU A 30 8.36 9.13 -13.76
CA LEU A 30 8.87 8.22 -14.81
C LEU A 30 8.03 8.24 -16.09
N ILE A 31 6.81 8.75 -16.02
CA ILE A 31 5.84 8.64 -17.11
C ILE A 31 5.95 9.83 -18.04
N THR A 32 6.22 9.52 -19.31
CA THR A 32 6.20 10.51 -20.38
C THR A 32 4.76 10.92 -20.71
N LYS A 33 4.62 12.07 -21.39
CA LYS A 33 3.31 12.57 -21.83
C LYS A 33 2.58 11.56 -22.73
N ASP A 34 3.30 10.87 -23.62
CA ASP A 34 2.73 9.87 -24.52
C ASP A 34 2.23 8.64 -23.75
N SER A 35 3.06 8.11 -22.84
CA SER A 35 2.66 6.99 -21.99
C SER A 35 1.48 7.36 -21.09
N PHE A 36 1.41 8.60 -20.58
CA PHE A 36 0.25 9.08 -19.81
C PHE A 36 -1.05 9.07 -20.63
N GLN A 37 -1.02 9.46 -21.91
CA GLN A 37 -2.19 9.39 -22.78
C GLN A 37 -2.62 7.95 -23.08
N SER A 38 -1.65 7.04 -23.22
CA SER A 38 -1.94 5.61 -23.34
C SER A 38 -2.61 5.08 -22.08
N ILE A 39 -2.07 5.38 -20.90
CA ILE A 39 -2.67 4.97 -19.61
C ILE A 39 -4.06 5.57 -19.44
N LYS A 40 -4.29 6.83 -19.82
CA LYS A 40 -5.62 7.44 -19.80
C LYS A 40 -6.63 6.63 -20.62
N ARG A 41 -6.28 6.25 -21.85
CA ARG A 41 -7.14 5.43 -22.70
C ARG A 41 -7.45 4.08 -22.05
N MET A 42 -6.47 3.44 -21.43
CA MET A 42 -6.67 2.17 -20.72
C MET A 42 -7.52 2.35 -19.45
N ALA A 43 -7.32 3.44 -18.72
CA ALA A 43 -8.05 3.78 -17.50
C ALA A 43 -9.54 4.03 -17.75
N MET A 44 -9.96 4.36 -18.98
CA MET A 44 -11.38 4.47 -19.37
C MET A 44 -12.15 3.15 -19.23
N THR A 45 -11.47 2.02 -19.15
CA THR A 45 -12.12 0.72 -18.86
C THR A 45 -12.56 0.60 -17.40
N TYR A 46 -11.98 1.40 -16.51
CA TYR A 46 -12.24 1.39 -15.06
C TYR A 46 -12.91 2.67 -14.55
N LEU A 47 -12.68 3.80 -15.23
CA LEU A 47 -13.13 5.14 -14.84
C LEU A 47 -14.10 5.69 -15.89
N VAL A 48 -15.04 6.53 -15.46
CA VAL A 48 -15.87 7.27 -16.41
C VAL A 48 -15.01 8.31 -17.16
N PRO A 49 -15.29 8.60 -18.45
CA PRO A 49 -14.46 9.51 -19.25
C PRO A 49 -14.18 10.86 -18.58
N LYS A 50 -15.21 11.45 -17.95
CA LYS A 50 -15.09 12.72 -17.21
C LYS A 50 -14.06 12.69 -16.07
N GLN A 51 -13.81 11.53 -15.44
CA GLN A 51 -12.79 11.39 -14.40
C GLN A 51 -11.39 11.31 -15.02
N VAL A 52 -11.24 10.60 -16.14
CA VAL A 52 -9.98 10.47 -16.88
C VAL A 52 -9.55 11.82 -17.47
N GLU A 53 -10.48 12.58 -18.04
CA GLU A 53 -10.21 13.88 -18.64
C GLU A 53 -9.76 14.92 -17.61
N LYS A 54 -10.31 14.86 -16.39
CA LYS A 54 -9.95 15.76 -15.29
C LYS A 54 -8.55 15.51 -14.72
N ALA A 55 -8.00 14.31 -14.88
CA ALA A 55 -6.67 13.99 -14.37
C ALA A 55 -5.61 14.77 -15.16
N LYS A 56 -4.85 15.65 -14.49
CA LYS A 56 -3.83 16.49 -15.14
C LYS A 56 -2.47 15.83 -15.15
N CYS A 57 -2.18 15.03 -14.14
CA CYS A 57 -0.96 14.24 -14.01
C CYS A 57 -1.27 12.76 -13.75
N MET A 58 -0.22 11.93 -13.70
CA MET A 58 -0.38 10.51 -13.39
C MET A 58 -0.90 10.35 -11.96
N ASN A 59 -0.41 11.15 -11.02
CA ASN A 59 -0.81 11.05 -9.62
C ASN A 59 -2.33 11.24 -9.44
N ASP A 60 -2.92 12.22 -10.15
CA ASP A 60 -4.38 12.41 -10.17
C ASP A 60 -5.10 11.16 -10.69
N LEU A 61 -4.59 10.56 -11.78
CA LEU A 61 -5.19 9.39 -12.40
C LEU A 61 -5.09 8.15 -11.48
N LEU A 62 -3.93 7.96 -10.85
CA LEU A 62 -3.69 6.92 -9.85
C LEU A 62 -4.63 7.07 -8.67
N HIS A 63 -4.84 8.28 -8.18
CA HIS A 63 -5.77 8.54 -7.09
C HIS A 63 -7.22 8.19 -7.46
N GLN A 64 -7.66 8.54 -8.68
CA GLN A 64 -9.01 8.15 -9.15
C GLN A 64 -9.16 6.62 -9.27
N LEU A 65 -8.13 5.93 -9.77
CA LEU A 65 -8.10 4.47 -9.87
C LEU A 65 -8.10 3.80 -8.48
N GLU A 66 -7.42 4.38 -7.50
CA GLU A 66 -7.42 3.93 -6.11
C GLU A 66 -8.80 4.11 -5.45
N ILE A 67 -9.44 5.28 -5.61
CA ILE A 67 -10.81 5.53 -5.11
C ILE A 67 -11.81 4.52 -5.68
N LYS A 68 -11.63 4.10 -6.94
CA LYS A 68 -12.46 3.07 -7.59
C LYS A 68 -12.09 1.64 -7.20
N GLY A 69 -11.07 1.44 -6.39
CA GLY A 69 -10.63 0.13 -5.93
C GLY A 69 -9.96 -0.70 -7.02
N VAL A 70 -9.44 -0.06 -8.08
CA VAL A 70 -8.66 -0.76 -9.12
C VAL A 70 -7.36 -1.29 -8.52
N PHE A 71 -6.74 -0.53 -7.65
CA PHE A 71 -5.61 -0.97 -6.84
C PHE A 71 -5.69 -0.33 -5.46
N SER A 72 -4.91 -0.84 -4.52
CA SER A 72 -4.79 -0.29 -3.16
C SER A 72 -3.41 -0.61 -2.58
N VAL A 73 -3.10 -0.06 -1.41
CA VAL A 73 -1.92 -0.47 -0.61
C VAL A 73 -1.86 -2.00 -0.51
N GLY A 74 -0.74 -2.59 -0.93
CA GLY A 74 -0.50 -4.03 -0.94
C GLY A 74 -1.26 -4.84 -2.00
N LYS A 75 -1.97 -4.18 -2.92
CA LYS A 75 -2.70 -4.81 -4.04
C LYS A 75 -2.37 -4.11 -5.35
N TYR A 76 -1.18 -4.39 -5.88
CA TYR A 76 -0.64 -3.68 -7.05
C TYR A 76 -0.74 -4.43 -8.38
N LYS A 77 -1.37 -5.61 -8.41
CA LYS A 77 -1.46 -6.45 -9.63
C LYS A 77 -2.02 -5.68 -10.84
N LYS A 78 -3.19 -5.06 -10.68
CA LYS A 78 -3.83 -4.29 -11.76
C LYS A 78 -3.05 -3.04 -12.14
N LEU A 79 -2.38 -2.39 -11.19
CA LEU A 79 -1.50 -1.26 -11.46
C LEU A 79 -0.31 -1.70 -12.32
N ARG A 80 0.31 -2.84 -11.99
CA ARG A 80 1.39 -3.42 -12.78
C ARG A 80 0.95 -3.73 -14.21
N GLU A 81 -0.20 -4.38 -14.38
CA GLU A 81 -0.76 -4.71 -15.70
C GLU A 81 -0.95 -3.42 -16.54
N LEU A 82 -1.55 -2.38 -15.95
CA LEU A 82 -1.74 -1.08 -16.61
C LEU A 82 -0.42 -0.41 -17.03
N ILE A 83 0.59 -0.42 -16.17
CA ILE A 83 1.90 0.19 -16.43
C ILE A 83 2.67 -0.62 -17.49
N GLN A 84 2.58 -1.95 -17.44
CA GLN A 84 3.18 -2.85 -18.41
C GLN A 84 2.57 -2.67 -19.80
N ASP A 85 1.25 -2.66 -19.90
CA ASP A 85 0.54 -2.50 -21.17
C ASP A 85 0.75 -1.11 -21.78
N ALA A 86 1.00 -0.10 -20.94
CA ALA A 86 1.40 1.23 -21.38
C ALA A 86 2.87 1.33 -21.85
N GLY A 87 3.63 0.23 -21.81
CA GLY A 87 5.02 0.17 -22.27
C GLY A 87 6.03 0.76 -21.27
N ILE A 88 5.65 0.99 -20.02
CA ILE A 88 6.52 1.60 -19.01
C ILE A 88 7.19 0.48 -18.19
N GLY A 89 8.08 -0.26 -18.83
CA GLY A 89 8.78 -1.39 -18.20
C GLY A 89 9.55 -1.00 -16.93
N ILE A 90 10.14 0.19 -16.91
CA ILE A 90 10.93 0.71 -15.77
C ILE A 90 10.08 0.84 -14.50
N GLY A 91 8.77 1.09 -14.62
CA GLY A 91 7.88 1.21 -13.48
C GLY A 91 7.51 -0.13 -12.82
N ILE A 92 7.73 -1.26 -13.50
CA ILE A 92 7.31 -2.59 -13.03
C ILE A 92 8.16 -3.03 -11.83
N ASP A 93 9.48 -2.92 -11.92
CA ASP A 93 10.41 -3.28 -10.85
C ASP A 93 10.12 -2.49 -9.56
N ASP A 94 9.79 -1.20 -9.70
CA ASP A 94 9.45 -0.34 -8.57
C ASP A 94 8.14 -0.75 -7.88
N ILE A 95 7.15 -1.18 -8.67
CA ILE A 95 5.89 -1.71 -8.14
C ILE A 95 6.14 -3.03 -7.38
N GLU A 96 6.92 -3.95 -7.95
CA GLU A 96 7.22 -5.24 -7.31
C GLU A 96 8.05 -5.08 -6.03
N LYS A 97 9.02 -4.18 -6.04
CA LYS A 97 9.82 -3.85 -4.85
C LYS A 97 8.94 -3.28 -3.75
N THR A 98 8.08 -2.30 -4.08
CA THR A 98 7.19 -1.67 -3.11
C THR A 98 6.17 -2.67 -2.54
N ASP A 99 5.63 -3.56 -3.37
CA ASP A 99 4.72 -4.63 -2.93
C ASP A 99 5.39 -5.57 -1.91
N LYS A 100 6.64 -5.97 -2.17
CA LYS A 100 7.43 -6.78 -1.22
C LYS A 100 7.68 -6.04 0.09
N GLU A 101 8.11 -4.78 0.03
CA GLU A 101 8.36 -3.96 1.23
C GLU A 101 7.09 -3.80 2.08
N ILE A 102 5.94 -3.51 1.45
CA ILE A 102 4.66 -3.37 2.16
C ILE A 102 4.22 -4.69 2.77
N LYS A 103 4.38 -5.81 2.07
CA LYS A 103 4.09 -7.14 2.62
C LYS A 103 4.93 -7.46 3.84
N ILE A 104 6.21 -7.08 3.86
CA ILE A 104 7.09 -7.26 5.03
C ILE A 104 6.60 -6.40 6.19
N ILE A 105 6.33 -5.10 5.97
CA ILE A 105 5.82 -4.18 6.99
C ILE A 105 4.52 -4.70 7.61
N MET A 106 3.60 -5.18 6.77
CA MET A 106 2.31 -5.70 7.23
C MET A 106 2.44 -7.06 7.94
N LYS A 107 3.38 -7.91 7.54
CA LYS A 107 3.62 -9.22 8.16
C LYS A 107 4.29 -9.10 9.54
N SER A 108 5.24 -8.18 9.72
CA SER A 108 5.90 -7.94 11.03
C SER A 108 4.93 -7.59 12.17
N ARG A 109 3.72 -7.11 11.85
CA ARG A 109 2.66 -6.85 12.84
C ARG A 109 2.00 -8.12 13.40
N ILE A 110 2.01 -9.21 12.63
CA ILE A 110 1.35 -10.48 13.02
C ILE A 110 2.23 -11.22 14.03
N ASP A 111 3.54 -11.29 13.80
CA ASP A 111 4.49 -11.93 14.72
C ASP A 111 4.56 -11.25 16.10
N MET A 112 4.52 -9.91 16.16
CA MET A 112 4.54 -9.19 17.46
C MET A 112 3.26 -9.37 18.29
N GLN A 113 2.07 -9.39 17.66
CA GLN A 113 0.83 -9.66 18.39
C GLN A 113 0.74 -11.13 18.85
N GLY A 114 1.28 -12.07 18.07
CA GLY A 114 1.37 -13.48 18.45
C GLY A 114 2.27 -13.72 19.66
N MET A 115 3.39 -12.99 19.79
CA MET A 115 4.29 -13.09 20.95
C MET A 115 3.68 -12.51 22.23
N VAL A 116 2.98 -11.38 22.16
CA VAL A 116 2.32 -10.78 23.35
C VAL A 116 1.21 -11.70 23.90
N ALA A 117 0.48 -12.39 23.01
CA ALA A 117 -0.55 -13.35 23.41
C ALA A 117 0.02 -14.59 24.13
N LEU A 118 1.24 -15.02 23.77
CA LEU A 118 1.89 -16.17 24.39
C LEU A 118 2.49 -15.83 25.76
N SER A 119 3.13 -14.67 25.93
CA SER A 119 3.68 -14.25 27.23
C SER A 119 2.59 -14.01 28.29
N SER A 120 1.44 -13.45 27.91
CA SER A 120 0.32 -13.23 28.84
C SER A 120 -0.37 -14.54 29.28
N ALA A 121 -0.33 -15.58 28.43
CA ALA A 121 -0.83 -16.91 28.78
C ALA A 121 0.13 -17.65 29.74
N GLU A 122 1.44 -17.45 29.62
CA GLU A 122 2.43 -18.05 30.53
C GLU A 122 2.42 -17.40 31.93
N GLU A 123 2.20 -16.08 32.05
CA GLU A 123 2.05 -15.41 33.35
C GLU A 123 0.80 -15.88 34.12
N SER A 124 -0.31 -16.15 33.43
CA SER A 124 -1.53 -16.67 34.05
C SER A 124 -1.38 -18.12 34.54
N PHE A 125 -0.48 -18.90 33.93
CA PHE A 125 -0.21 -20.28 34.33
C PHE A 125 0.72 -20.37 35.56
N HIS A 126 1.66 -19.43 35.70
CA HIS A 126 2.56 -19.38 36.86
C HIS A 126 1.87 -18.84 38.13
N ALA A 127 0.98 -17.86 38.02
CA ALA A 127 0.21 -17.36 39.18
C ALA A 127 -0.72 -18.41 39.81
N SER A 128 -1.08 -19.46 39.07
CA SER A 128 -1.91 -20.57 39.56
C SER A 128 -1.11 -21.67 40.26
N ARG A 129 0.23 -21.63 40.22
CA ARG A 129 1.11 -22.69 40.76
C ARG A 129 1.67 -22.41 42.16
N ASP A 130 1.51 -21.18 42.67
CA ASP A 130 1.88 -20.78 44.04
C ASP A 130 0.71 -20.87 45.04
N LEU A 131 -0.44 -21.41 44.62
CA LEU A 131 -1.67 -21.55 45.42
C LEU A 131 -2.05 -23.01 45.75
N ILE A 132 -1.18 -23.98 45.49
CA ILE A 132 -1.36 -25.42 45.82
C ILE A 132 -0.15 -25.89 46.63
#